data_AF-A0A2V7KUA4-F1
#
_entry.id   AF-A0A2V7KUA4-F1
#
_cell.length_a   1.000
_cell.length_b   1.000
_cell.length_c   1.000
_cell.angle_alpha   90.00
_cell.angle_beta   90.00
_cell.angle_gamma   90.00
#
_symmetry.space_group_name_H-M   'P 1'
#
loop_
_entity.id
_entity.type
_entity.pdbx_description
1 polymer ?
#
loop_
_entity_poly.entity_id
_entity_poly.type
_entity_poly.pdbx_seq_one_letter_code
_entity_poly.pdbx_strand_id
1 'polypeptide(L)'
;MSVAGRYVWHGISRAAGLVAQPSLAFGLRVQRLSLESGAVLHYELDAASSGELSETGAGGRHLGEQDVWGAASFVLGPTRLHTGVVRYAFRGDASAGGIGPARNTTEVFASVSTTSRYLNPSFEAWWDVERVRGAFLRASLDLPVLGWPFPPYAFVFVQTELGMNIGQGPNPARPGELANFAKRGITHFGLGLGTEVRAGRFATLAFGARSQLNVDAAAKADGPGRTRDFVVWLWSGVTIVLGRNERGQ
;
A
#
# COMPACT_ATOMS: atom_id res chain seq x y z
N MET A 1 12.05 -1.79 -4.27
CA MET A 1 11.29 -1.50 -5.51
C MET A 1 10.28 -2.60 -5.75
N SER A 2 9.08 -2.27 -6.22
CA SER A 2 8.08 -3.23 -6.70
C SER A 2 7.58 -2.87 -8.10
N VAL A 3 6.98 -3.85 -8.77
CA VAL A 3 6.24 -3.68 -10.02
C VAL A 3 4.96 -4.50 -9.92
N ALA A 4 3.82 -3.93 -10.30
CA ALA A 4 2.53 -4.60 -10.26
C ALA A 4 1.68 -4.24 -11.48
N GLY A 5 0.81 -5.15 -11.90
CA GLY A 5 -0.13 -4.91 -13.00
C GLY A 5 -1.35 -4.06 -12.61
N ARG A 6 -1.36 -3.50 -11.39
CA ARG A 6 -2.38 -2.59 -10.86
C ARG A 6 -1.81 -1.87 -9.63
N TYR A 7 -2.13 -0.59 -9.47
CA TYR A 7 -1.90 0.14 -8.23
C TYR A 7 -3.21 0.32 -7.46
N VAL A 8 -3.22 -0.12 -6.20
CA VAL A 8 -4.37 -0.07 -5.28
C VAL A 8 -3.97 0.68 -4.02
N TRP A 9 -4.69 1.74 -3.69
CA TRP A 9 -4.50 2.55 -2.48
C TRP A 9 -5.73 2.44 -1.58
N HIS A 10 -5.55 1.94 -0.35
CA HIS A 10 -6.65 1.69 0.60
C HIS A 10 -7.85 0.91 0.00
N GLY A 11 -7.57 0.00 -0.93
CA GLY A 11 -8.58 -0.77 -1.66
C GLY A 11 -9.19 -0.08 -2.88
N ILE A 12 -8.81 1.17 -3.17
CA ILE A 12 -9.25 1.89 -4.37
C ILE A 12 -8.21 1.67 -5.46
N SER A 13 -8.62 1.14 -6.61
CA SER A 13 -7.75 1.05 -7.78
C SER A 13 -7.47 2.45 -8.32
N ARG A 14 -6.20 2.82 -8.45
CA ARG A 14 -5.77 4.12 -8.96
C ARG A 14 -5.22 4.07 -10.38
N ALA A 15 -4.51 2.99 -10.71
CA ALA A 15 -4.03 2.72 -12.07
C ALA A 15 -4.24 1.25 -12.42
N ALA A 16 -4.73 0.98 -13.64
CA ALA A 16 -5.04 -0.38 -14.12
C ALA A 16 -3.93 -1.01 -14.99
N GLY A 17 -2.90 -0.24 -15.35
CA GLY A 17 -1.73 -0.70 -16.12
C GLY A 17 -0.56 -1.14 -15.26
N LEU A 18 0.57 -1.40 -15.90
CA LEU A 18 1.81 -1.77 -15.22
C LEU A 18 2.39 -0.55 -14.48
N VAL A 19 2.55 -0.66 -13.16
CA VAL A 19 3.09 0.39 -12.29
C VAL A 19 4.38 -0.09 -11.64
N ALA A 20 5.44 0.71 -11.78
CA ALA A 20 6.69 0.55 -11.06
C ALA A 20 6.76 1.50 -9.86
N GLN A 21 7.13 0.95 -8.70
CA GLN A 21 7.25 1.68 -7.45
C GLN A 21 8.68 1.56 -6.89
N PRO A 22 9.67 2.27 -7.46
CA PRO A 22 10.97 2.39 -6.84
C PRO A 22 10.84 3.11 -5.49
N SER A 23 11.52 2.56 -4.49
CA SER A 23 11.47 3.04 -3.12
C SER A 23 12.86 3.07 -2.52
N LEU A 24 13.09 4.06 -1.67
CA LEU A 24 14.32 4.23 -0.91
C LEU A 24 13.96 4.58 0.52
N ALA A 25 14.61 3.92 1.48
CA ALA A 25 14.40 4.16 2.90
C ALA A 25 15.74 4.16 3.64
N PHE A 26 15.82 5.00 4.66
CA PHE A 26 16.94 5.09 5.58
C PHE A 26 16.41 4.92 7.00
N GLY A 27 17.14 4.20 7.83
CA GLY A 27 16.71 3.92 9.18
C GLY A 27 17.84 3.81 10.18
N LEU A 28 17.52 4.16 11.41
CA LEU A 28 18.37 3.97 12.58
C LEU A 28 17.61 3.08 13.57
N ARG A 29 18.26 2.05 14.09
CA ARG A 29 17.73 1.22 15.17
C ARG A 29 18.59 1.37 16.41
N VAL A 30 17.95 1.65 17.54
CA VAL A 30 18.55 1.67 18.87
C VAL A 30 17.71 0.77 19.76
N GLN A 31 18.26 -0.38 20.14
CA GLN A 31 17.58 -1.40 20.93
C GLN A 31 16.23 -1.81 20.29
N ARG A 32 15.11 -1.50 20.97
CA ARG A 32 13.73 -1.83 20.59
C ARG A 32 13.06 -0.77 19.73
N LEU A 33 13.69 0.40 19.57
CA LEU A 33 13.18 1.52 18.79
C LEU A 33 13.89 1.57 17.43
N SER A 34 13.11 1.72 16.36
CA SER A 34 13.61 2.09 15.04
C SER A 34 12.94 3.37 14.55
N LEU A 35 13.73 4.24 13.94
CA LEU A 35 13.26 5.42 13.22
C LEU A 35 13.61 5.21 11.75
N GLU A 36 12.63 5.39 10.88
CA GLU A 36 12.79 5.16 9.45
C GLU A 36 12.15 6.33 8.68
N SER A 37 12.74 6.69 7.55
CA SER A 37 12.15 7.64 6.62
C SER A 37 12.49 7.22 5.20
N GLY A 38 11.65 7.61 4.26
CA GLY A 38 11.84 7.20 2.89
C GLY A 38 10.93 7.91 1.91
N ALA A 39 11.07 7.50 0.67
CA ALA A 39 10.21 7.94 -0.41
C ALA A 39 9.89 6.78 -1.36
N VAL A 40 8.72 6.86 -1.97
CA VAL A 40 8.27 5.97 -3.03
C VAL A 40 7.81 6.82 -4.21
N LEU A 41 8.18 6.43 -5.41
CA LEU A 41 7.70 7.07 -6.64
C LEU A 41 6.80 6.09 -7.38
N HIS A 42 5.73 6.57 -8.01
CA HIS A 42 4.76 5.73 -8.69
C HIS A 42 4.82 6.04 -10.19
N TYR A 43 5.39 5.11 -10.95
CA TYR A 43 5.58 5.22 -12.39
C TYR A 43 4.64 4.30 -13.14
N GLU A 44 3.72 4.86 -13.91
CA GLU A 44 2.98 4.11 -14.94
C GLU A 44 3.90 3.83 -16.13
N LEU A 45 4.14 2.55 -16.40
CA LEU A 45 5.01 2.10 -17.47
C LEU A 45 4.28 2.01 -18.81
N ASP A 46 2.96 1.81 -18.76
CA ASP A 46 2.08 1.80 -19.92
C ASP A 46 1.42 3.17 -20.11
N ALA A 47 1.20 3.57 -21.36
CA ALA A 47 0.39 4.74 -21.66
C ALA A 47 -1.09 4.40 -21.47
N ALA A 48 -1.78 5.14 -20.61
CA ALA A 48 -3.21 4.95 -20.40
C ALA A 48 -4.04 5.55 -21.55
N SER A 49 -5.06 4.81 -21.98
CA SER A 49 -6.05 5.31 -22.93
C SER A 49 -7.10 6.17 -22.21
N SER A 50 -7.80 7.01 -22.98
CA SER A 50 -8.97 7.74 -22.46
C SER A 50 -10.01 6.77 -21.91
N GLY A 51 -10.35 6.90 -20.63
CA GLY A 51 -11.31 6.03 -19.95
C GLY A 51 -10.68 4.87 -19.15
N GLU A 52 -9.36 4.78 -19.10
CA GLU A 52 -8.67 3.85 -18.21
C GLU A 52 -8.35 4.49 -16.86
N LEU A 53 -8.20 3.67 -15.81
CA LEU A 53 -7.67 4.16 -14.54
C LEU A 53 -6.20 4.48 -14.71
N SER A 54 -5.84 5.73 -14.42
CA SER A 54 -4.49 6.24 -14.46
C SER A 54 -4.34 7.35 -13.41
N GLU A 55 -3.25 7.32 -12.67
CA GLU A 55 -2.84 8.42 -11.81
C GLU A 55 -2.32 9.59 -12.64
N THR A 56 -1.67 9.32 -13.76
CA THR A 56 -1.10 10.36 -14.62
C THR A 56 -2.11 10.99 -15.57
N GLY A 57 -3.16 10.25 -15.94
CA GLY A 57 -4.14 10.61 -16.96
C GLY A 57 -3.80 10.01 -18.32
N ALA A 58 -4.70 10.14 -19.29
CA ALA A 58 -4.48 9.61 -20.64
C ALA A 58 -3.21 10.20 -21.29
N GLY A 59 -2.40 9.35 -21.94
CA GLY A 59 -1.16 9.75 -22.62
C GLY A 59 0.11 9.09 -22.07
N GLY A 60 1.27 9.74 -22.30
CA GLY A 60 2.60 9.18 -22.03
C GLY A 60 3.33 9.79 -20.83
N ARG A 61 2.61 10.29 -19.83
CA ARG A 61 3.22 10.74 -18.57
C ARG A 61 3.45 9.50 -17.70
N HIS A 62 4.61 9.43 -17.08
CA HIS A 62 4.98 8.23 -16.31
C HIS A 62 4.87 8.43 -14.80
N LEU A 63 5.34 9.56 -14.25
CA LEU A 63 5.30 9.79 -12.80
C LEU A 63 3.93 10.33 -12.33
N GLY A 64 3.15 9.51 -11.65
CA GLY A 64 1.81 9.84 -11.15
C GLY A 64 1.78 10.36 -9.71
N GLU A 65 2.55 9.73 -8.83
CA GLU A 65 2.54 10.02 -7.39
C GLU A 65 3.97 9.93 -6.81
N GLN A 66 4.23 10.77 -5.81
CA GLN A 66 5.42 10.72 -4.98
C GLN A 66 4.98 10.73 -3.52
N ASP A 67 5.43 9.72 -2.79
CA ASP A 67 5.15 9.55 -1.37
C ASP A 67 6.42 9.80 -0.59
N VAL A 68 6.33 10.65 0.43
CA VAL A 68 7.42 10.86 1.39
C VAL A 68 6.89 10.52 2.77
N TRP A 69 7.61 9.68 3.50
CA TRP A 69 7.14 9.17 4.79
C TRP A 69 8.24 9.16 5.83
N GLY A 70 7.82 9.22 7.08
CA GLY A 70 8.65 9.02 8.26
C GLY A 70 7.88 8.22 9.31
N ALA A 71 8.55 7.29 9.97
CA ALA A 71 7.92 6.41 10.93
C ALA A 71 8.85 6.04 12.09
N ALA A 72 8.22 5.70 13.21
CA ALA A 72 8.83 5.12 14.38
C ALA A 72 8.22 3.74 14.64
N SER A 73 9.06 2.75 14.91
CA SER A 73 8.64 1.40 15.29
C SER A 73 9.20 1.02 16.65
N PHE A 74 8.37 0.44 17.50
CA PHE A 74 8.76 -0.09 18.79
C PHE A 74 8.43 -1.58 18.88
N VAL A 75 9.41 -2.40 19.23
CA VAL A 75 9.26 -3.87 19.33
C VAL A 75 9.24 -4.30 20.79
N LEU A 76 8.15 -4.94 21.21
CA LEU A 76 7.97 -5.53 22.54
C LEU A 76 7.63 -7.02 22.40
N GLY A 77 8.65 -7.87 22.53
CA GLY A 77 8.50 -9.31 22.33
C GLY A 77 8.03 -9.62 20.90
N PRO A 78 6.93 -10.37 20.71
CA PRO A 78 6.38 -10.65 19.38
C PRO A 78 5.59 -9.48 18.79
N THR A 79 5.26 -8.46 19.60
CA THR A 79 4.43 -7.33 19.18
C THR A 79 5.28 -6.19 18.68
N ARG A 80 4.88 -5.58 17.56
CA ARG A 80 5.44 -4.35 17.02
C ARG A 80 4.36 -3.29 16.94
N LEU A 81 4.65 -2.15 17.57
CA LEU A 81 3.92 -0.92 17.38
C LEU A 81 4.64 -0.08 16.33
N HIS A 82 3.88 0.55 15.45
CA HIS A 82 4.41 1.41 14.41
C HIS A 82 3.55 2.66 14.31
N THR A 83 4.16 3.82 14.12
CA THR A 83 3.42 5.04 13.83
C THR A 83 4.23 5.93 12.92
N GLY A 84 3.56 6.73 12.10
CA GLY A 84 4.25 7.60 11.19
C GLY A 84 3.33 8.58 10.49
N VAL A 85 3.92 9.28 9.54
CA VAL A 85 3.28 10.24 8.66
C VAL A 85 3.72 9.96 7.23
N VAL A 86 2.80 10.15 6.29
CA VAL A 86 3.06 10.10 4.85
C VAL A 86 2.44 11.33 4.19
N ARG A 87 3.18 11.94 3.28
CA ARG A 87 2.73 13.00 2.37
C ARG A 87 2.63 12.40 0.97
N TYR A 88 1.43 12.44 0.41
CA TYR A 88 1.16 12.07 -0.97
C TYR A 88 1.20 13.33 -1.85
N ALA A 89 2.07 13.33 -2.85
CA ALA A 89 2.23 14.39 -3.84
C ALA A 89 1.90 13.88 -5.24
N PHE A 90 0.68 14.17 -5.69
CA PHE A 90 0.16 13.81 -6.99
C PHE A 90 0.63 14.76 -8.10
N ARG A 91 0.96 14.19 -9.25
CA ARG A 91 1.55 14.90 -10.41
C ARG A 91 0.79 14.67 -11.72
N GLY A 92 -0.33 13.96 -11.66
CA GLY A 92 -1.19 13.68 -12.80
C GLY A 92 -1.88 14.91 -13.37
N ASP A 93 -2.36 14.76 -14.60
CA ASP A 93 -3.12 15.78 -15.29
C ASP A 93 -4.62 15.52 -15.13
N ALA A 94 -5.27 16.33 -14.28
CA ALA A 94 -6.70 16.22 -14.03
C ALA A 94 -7.55 16.46 -15.28
N SER A 95 -7.06 17.22 -16.27
CA SER A 95 -7.77 17.45 -17.53
C SER A 95 -7.76 16.23 -18.44
N ALA A 96 -6.76 15.35 -18.27
CA ALA A 96 -6.64 14.06 -18.95
C ALA A 96 -7.20 12.90 -18.10
N GLY A 97 -7.92 13.18 -17.01
CA GLY A 97 -8.50 12.17 -16.12
C GLY A 97 -7.55 11.62 -15.05
N GLY A 98 -6.36 12.20 -14.91
CA GLY A 98 -5.38 11.85 -13.88
C GLY A 98 -5.67 12.47 -12.51
N ILE A 99 -4.85 12.11 -11.52
CA ILE A 99 -4.91 12.64 -10.16
C ILE A 99 -3.92 13.80 -10.05
N GLY A 100 -4.43 15.03 -9.99
CA GLY A 100 -3.61 16.24 -9.93
C GLY A 100 -3.27 16.73 -8.52
N PRO A 101 -2.42 17.76 -8.38
CA PRO A 101 -1.94 18.29 -7.09
C PRO A 101 -3.04 18.74 -6.12
N ALA A 102 -4.23 19.06 -6.62
CA ALA A 102 -5.40 19.37 -5.79
C ALA A 102 -5.84 18.20 -4.88
N ARG A 103 -5.35 16.98 -5.15
CA ARG A 103 -5.60 15.77 -4.34
C ARG A 103 -4.51 15.48 -3.31
N ASN A 104 -3.44 16.27 -3.27
CA ASN A 104 -2.35 16.11 -2.30
C ASN A 104 -2.92 16.04 -0.89
N THR A 105 -2.39 15.12 -0.10
CA THR A 105 -2.86 14.95 1.27
C THR A 105 -1.75 14.40 2.16
N THR A 106 -1.95 14.56 3.46
CA THR A 106 -1.07 14.03 4.49
C THR A 106 -1.89 13.08 5.35
N GLU A 107 -1.38 11.88 5.56
CA GLU A 107 -1.97 10.92 6.47
C GLU A 107 -1.00 10.61 7.61
N VAL A 108 -1.54 10.57 8.82
CA VAL A 108 -0.86 9.96 9.97
C VAL A 108 -1.37 8.55 10.13
N PHE A 109 -0.52 7.65 10.58
CA PHE A 109 -0.92 6.28 10.79
C PHE A 109 -0.34 5.68 12.06
N ALA A 110 -1.03 4.67 12.56
CA ALA A 110 -0.58 3.82 13.64
C ALA A 110 -0.94 2.38 13.31
N SER A 111 -0.05 1.44 13.63
CA SER A 111 -0.33 0.02 13.54
C SER A 111 0.21 -0.77 14.71
N VAL A 112 -0.46 -1.88 14.97
CA VAL A 112 -0.03 -2.93 15.88
C VAL A 112 0.00 -4.23 15.10
N SER A 113 1.12 -4.95 15.18
CA SER A 113 1.27 -6.25 14.56
C SER A 113 1.92 -7.22 15.54
N THR A 114 1.62 -8.51 15.38
CA THR A 114 2.24 -9.57 16.17
C THR A 114 2.85 -10.59 15.24
N THR A 115 4.06 -11.06 15.56
CA THR A 115 4.71 -12.16 14.86
C THR A 115 4.58 -13.43 15.68
N SER A 116 4.00 -14.48 15.09
CA SER A 116 3.94 -15.82 15.67
C SER A 116 4.31 -16.88 14.64
N ARG A 117 4.36 -18.14 15.08
CA ARG A 117 4.69 -19.27 14.20
C ARG A 117 3.57 -19.59 13.19
N TYR A 118 2.32 -19.34 13.55
CA TYR A 118 1.15 -19.80 12.79
C TYR A 118 0.36 -18.65 12.17
N LEU A 119 0.42 -17.48 12.80
CA LEU A 119 -0.47 -16.37 12.48
C LEU A 119 0.18 -15.04 12.79
N ASN A 120 0.23 -14.15 11.80
CA ASN A 120 0.78 -12.82 11.97
C ASN A 120 -0.33 -11.79 11.74
N PRO A 121 -1.11 -11.44 12.76
CA PRO A 121 -2.14 -10.42 12.65
C PRO A 121 -1.51 -9.01 12.65
N SER A 122 -2.10 -8.11 11.89
CA SER A 122 -1.82 -6.68 11.88
C SER A 122 -3.13 -5.88 11.90
N PHE A 123 -3.14 -4.78 12.62
CA PHE A 123 -4.20 -3.79 12.60
C PHE A 123 -3.59 -2.41 12.41
N GLU A 124 -4.14 -1.64 11.48
CA GLU A 124 -3.64 -0.33 11.09
C GLU A 124 -4.77 0.68 11.03
N ALA A 125 -4.49 1.89 11.46
CA ALA A 125 -5.36 3.04 11.37
C ALA A 125 -4.63 4.16 10.65
N TRP A 126 -5.28 4.73 9.65
CA TRP A 126 -4.82 5.83 8.81
C TRP A 126 -5.78 6.98 8.98
N TRP A 127 -5.27 8.19 9.20
CA TRP A 127 -6.07 9.38 9.37
C TRP A 127 -5.54 10.48 8.45
N ASP A 128 -6.38 10.90 7.51
CA ASP A 128 -6.11 12.05 6.63
C ASP A 128 -6.26 13.33 7.45
N VAL A 129 -5.16 14.06 7.69
CA VAL A 129 -5.16 15.27 8.53
C VAL A 129 -5.51 16.54 7.77
N GLU A 130 -5.51 16.50 6.44
CA GLU A 130 -5.48 17.70 5.60
C GLU A 130 -6.73 17.80 4.75
N ARG A 131 -6.92 16.85 3.83
CA ARG A 131 -7.90 16.92 2.77
C ARG A 131 -9.28 16.42 3.20
N VAL A 132 -9.34 15.23 3.81
CA VAL A 132 -10.61 14.56 4.11
C VAL A 132 -10.96 14.59 5.59
N ARG A 133 -9.96 14.67 6.49
CA ARG A 133 -10.19 14.71 7.96
C ARG A 133 -10.99 13.51 8.46
N GLY A 134 -10.54 12.33 8.03
CA GLY A 134 -11.24 11.07 8.26
C GLY A 134 -10.32 9.88 8.37
N ALA A 135 -10.81 8.84 9.06
CA ALA A 135 -10.07 7.61 9.31
C ALA A 135 -10.42 6.48 8.33
N PHE A 136 -9.41 5.71 7.99
CA PHE A 136 -9.48 4.40 7.34
C PHE A 136 -8.77 3.38 8.23
N LEU A 137 -9.35 2.18 8.37
CA LEU A 137 -8.77 1.08 9.12
C LEU A 137 -8.47 -0.10 8.19
N ARG A 138 -7.41 -0.82 8.51
CA ARG A 138 -7.06 -2.09 7.86
C ARG A 138 -6.76 -3.14 8.92
N ALA A 139 -7.40 -4.30 8.79
CA ALA A 139 -7.02 -5.50 9.50
C ALA A 139 -6.42 -6.48 8.48
N SER A 140 -5.28 -7.08 8.81
CA SER A 140 -4.59 -8.02 7.94
C SER A 140 -4.10 -9.24 8.72
N LEU A 141 -3.96 -10.35 8.01
CA LEU A 141 -3.56 -11.63 8.57
C LEU A 141 -2.63 -12.34 7.59
N ASP A 142 -1.38 -12.56 7.99
CA ASP A 142 -0.45 -13.38 7.22
C ASP A 142 -0.32 -14.77 7.86
N LEU A 143 -0.52 -15.80 7.03
CA LEU A 143 -0.41 -17.21 7.37
C LEU A 143 0.84 -17.80 6.69
N PRO A 144 1.93 -18.07 7.42
CA PRO A 144 3.08 -18.78 6.88
C PRO A 144 2.66 -20.21 6.50
N VAL A 145 2.72 -20.55 5.22
CA VAL A 145 2.31 -21.87 4.70
C VAL A 145 3.50 -22.80 4.52
N LEU A 146 4.62 -22.27 4.04
CA LEU A 146 5.84 -23.04 3.79
C LEU A 146 7.08 -22.20 4.11
N GLY A 147 8.04 -22.80 4.81
CA GLY A 147 9.39 -22.28 4.95
C GLY A 147 10.38 -23.30 4.42
N TRP A 148 11.14 -22.95 3.40
CA TRP A 148 12.23 -23.75 2.85
C TRP A 148 13.55 -23.36 3.53
N PRO A 149 14.13 -24.23 4.37
CA PRO A 149 15.26 -23.87 5.23
C PRO A 149 16.61 -24.01 4.52
N PHE A 150 16.65 -24.42 3.26
CA PHE A 150 17.90 -24.61 2.51
C PHE A 150 18.10 -23.47 1.51
N PRO A 151 19.35 -23.06 1.21
CA PRO A 151 19.59 -22.05 0.18
C PRO A 151 19.07 -22.47 -1.22
N PRO A 152 18.40 -21.58 -1.97
CA PRO A 152 17.97 -20.25 -1.55
C PRO A 152 16.78 -20.32 -0.55
N TYR A 153 16.89 -19.64 0.59
CA TYR A 153 15.82 -19.65 1.59
C TYR A 153 14.55 -19.05 1.01
N ALA A 154 13.44 -19.80 1.08
CA ALA A 154 12.17 -19.37 0.52
C ALA A 154 11.04 -19.45 1.56
N PHE A 155 10.11 -18.51 1.51
CA PHE A 155 8.95 -18.45 2.39
C PHE A 155 7.71 -18.21 1.56
N VAL A 156 6.67 -19.01 1.78
CA VAL A 156 5.36 -18.84 1.13
C VAL A 156 4.34 -18.51 2.20
N PHE A 157 3.52 -17.50 1.95
CA PHE A 157 2.50 -17.02 2.88
C PHE A 157 1.20 -16.70 2.16
N VAL A 158 0.10 -16.98 2.83
CA VAL A 158 -1.24 -16.54 2.44
C VAL A 158 -1.57 -15.28 3.22
N GLN A 159 -2.10 -14.26 2.53
CA GLN A 159 -2.44 -12.97 3.12
C GLN A 159 -3.94 -12.78 3.04
N THR A 160 -4.55 -12.27 4.10
CA THR A 160 -5.91 -11.74 4.04
C THR A 160 -5.93 -10.30 4.54
N GLU A 161 -6.83 -9.49 4.01
CA GLU A 161 -7.03 -8.13 4.46
C GLU A 161 -8.50 -7.71 4.43
N LEU A 162 -8.86 -6.81 5.33
CA LEU A 162 -10.17 -6.16 5.42
C LEU A 162 -9.94 -4.67 5.60
N GLY A 163 -10.44 -3.87 4.65
CA GLY A 163 -10.42 -2.41 4.74
C GLY A 163 -11.76 -1.86 5.21
N MET A 164 -11.74 -0.87 6.10
CA MET A 164 -12.94 -0.22 6.62
C MET A 164 -12.77 1.30 6.64
N ASN A 165 -13.72 2.01 6.05
CA ASN A 165 -13.80 3.46 6.10
C ASN A 165 -14.63 3.91 7.31
N ILE A 166 -14.07 4.78 8.16
CA ILE A 166 -14.76 5.34 9.34
C ILE A 166 -15.09 6.82 9.18
N GLY A 167 -14.34 7.54 8.34
CA GLY A 167 -14.53 8.99 8.20
C GLY A 167 -14.12 9.60 6.86
N GLN A 168 -13.58 8.82 5.93
CA GLN A 168 -13.13 9.31 4.62
C GLN A 168 -14.23 9.25 3.52
N GLY A 169 -15.50 9.21 3.91
CA GLY A 169 -16.65 9.25 2.99
C GLY A 169 -17.20 10.67 2.78
N PRO A 170 -18.28 10.85 1.99
CA PRO A 170 -18.88 12.16 1.76
C PRO A 170 -19.39 12.75 3.09
N ASN A 171 -19.17 14.05 3.29
CA ASN A 171 -19.67 14.77 4.45
C ASN A 171 -21.03 15.40 4.14
N PRO A 172 -22.15 14.90 4.72
CA PRO A 172 -23.47 15.46 4.44
C PRO A 172 -23.62 16.91 4.90
N ALA A 173 -22.87 17.32 5.92
CA ALA A 173 -22.87 18.69 6.42
C ALA A 173 -22.10 19.66 5.51
N ARG A 174 -21.21 19.13 4.65
CA ARG A 174 -20.39 19.91 3.71
C ARG A 174 -20.21 19.15 2.39
N PRO A 175 -21.22 19.13 1.51
CA PRO A 175 -21.23 18.28 0.31
C PRO A 175 -20.14 18.58 -0.72
N GLY A 176 -19.47 19.74 -0.62
CA GLY A 176 -18.33 20.09 -1.48
C GLY A 176 -16.97 19.60 -0.98
N GLU A 177 -16.91 19.00 0.21
CA GLU A 177 -15.66 18.40 0.71
C GLU A 177 -15.32 17.13 -0.07
N LEU A 178 -14.03 16.94 -0.36
CA LEU A 178 -13.55 15.76 -1.08
C LEU A 178 -13.70 14.51 -0.20
N ALA A 179 -14.17 13.43 -0.81
CA ALA A 179 -14.23 12.10 -0.19
C ALA A 179 -13.31 11.12 -0.94
N ASN A 180 -12.86 10.09 -0.23
CA ASN A 180 -12.11 8.97 -0.82
C ASN A 180 -13.04 7.79 -1.10
N PHE A 181 -13.96 7.52 -0.19
CA PHE A 181 -14.92 6.41 -0.29
C PHE A 181 -16.33 6.91 -0.52
N ALA A 182 -17.22 6.04 -0.99
CA ALA A 182 -18.61 6.37 -1.21
C ALA A 182 -19.45 6.34 0.08
N LYS A 183 -19.12 5.44 1.03
CA LYS A 183 -19.81 5.31 2.32
C LYS A 183 -18.87 4.92 3.45
N ARG A 184 -19.38 5.03 4.68
CA ARG A 184 -18.74 4.44 5.87
C ARG A 184 -19.00 2.93 5.91
N GLY A 185 -18.08 2.19 6.49
CA GLY A 185 -18.15 0.73 6.63
C GLY A 185 -17.09 0.01 5.82
N ILE A 186 -17.32 -1.28 5.57
CA ILE A 186 -16.39 -2.15 4.86
C ILE A 186 -16.21 -1.67 3.42
N THR A 187 -14.95 -1.54 3.01
CA THR A 187 -14.56 -1.07 1.68
C THR A 187 -14.22 -2.23 0.76
N HIS A 188 -13.44 -3.19 1.26
CA HIS A 188 -13.01 -4.36 0.51
C HIS A 188 -12.54 -5.50 1.43
N PHE A 189 -12.47 -6.69 0.86
CA PHE A 189 -11.79 -7.86 1.39
C PHE A 189 -10.72 -8.29 0.40
N GLY A 190 -9.50 -8.55 0.86
CA GLY A 190 -8.41 -9.03 0.02
C GLY A 190 -7.93 -10.42 0.43
N LEU A 191 -7.46 -11.17 -0.55
CA LEU A 191 -6.79 -12.45 -0.39
C LEU A 191 -5.55 -12.46 -1.28
N GLY A 192 -4.43 -12.94 -0.77
CA GLY A 192 -3.18 -12.98 -1.51
C GLY A 192 -2.36 -14.22 -1.24
N LEU A 193 -1.46 -14.50 -2.16
CA LEU A 193 -0.40 -15.48 -2.02
C LEU A 193 0.90 -14.79 -2.38
N GLY A 194 1.89 -14.85 -1.48
CA GLY A 194 3.21 -14.28 -1.70
C GLY A 194 4.30 -15.30 -1.44
N THR A 195 5.38 -15.17 -2.19
CA THR A 195 6.62 -15.91 -2.02
C THR A 195 7.77 -14.93 -1.86
N GLU A 196 8.58 -15.12 -0.83
CA GLU A 196 9.85 -14.43 -0.64
C GLU A 196 11.01 -15.41 -0.81
N VAL A 197 12.02 -15.02 -1.59
CA VAL A 197 13.25 -15.77 -1.80
C VAL A 197 14.42 -14.89 -1.40
N ARG A 198 15.21 -15.32 -0.40
CA ARG A 198 16.43 -14.62 0.00
C ARG A 198 17.57 -14.98 -0.92
N ALA A 199 18.02 -14.01 -1.70
CA ALA A 199 19.17 -14.09 -2.58
C ALA A 199 20.41 -13.56 -1.83
N GLY A 200 21.06 -14.43 -1.07
CA GLY A 200 22.22 -14.08 -0.25
C GLY A 200 21.86 -13.29 1.01
N ARG A 201 22.79 -12.47 1.50
CA ARG A 201 22.64 -11.74 2.78
C ARG A 201 21.95 -10.38 2.66
N PHE A 202 21.87 -9.82 1.45
CA PHE A 202 21.51 -8.42 1.25
C PHE A 202 20.28 -8.24 0.36
N ALA A 203 19.85 -9.27 -0.38
CA ALA A 203 18.74 -9.16 -1.31
C ALA A 203 17.61 -10.14 -0.99
N THR A 204 16.38 -9.64 -1.08
CA THR A 204 15.16 -10.44 -1.04
C THR A 204 14.38 -10.17 -2.31
N LEU A 205 14.04 -11.24 -3.03
CA LEU A 205 13.09 -11.22 -4.13
C LEU A 205 11.73 -11.62 -3.57
N ALA A 206 10.69 -10.91 -3.97
CA ALA A 206 9.33 -11.22 -3.58
C ALA A 206 8.43 -11.19 -4.82
N PHE A 207 7.47 -12.09 -4.88
CA PHE A 207 6.46 -12.10 -5.93
C PHE A 207 5.18 -12.73 -5.42
N GLY A 208 4.06 -12.34 -5.99
CA GLY A 208 2.78 -12.83 -5.54
C GLY A 208 1.62 -12.42 -6.41
N ALA A 209 0.47 -12.93 -6.02
CA ALA A 209 -0.82 -12.55 -6.57
C ALA A 209 -1.69 -12.01 -5.43
N ARG A 210 -2.49 -10.99 -5.74
CA ARG A 210 -3.56 -10.51 -4.85
C ARG A 210 -4.87 -10.49 -5.59
N SER A 211 -5.92 -10.77 -4.86
CA SER A 211 -7.29 -10.58 -5.27
C SER A 211 -8.02 -9.73 -4.24
N GLN A 212 -9.03 -8.99 -4.69
CA GLN A 212 -9.80 -8.10 -3.85
C GLN A 212 -11.26 -8.10 -4.28
N LEU A 213 -12.15 -8.34 -3.31
CA LEU A 213 -13.59 -8.18 -3.42
C LEU A 213 -13.98 -6.80 -2.88
N ASN A 214 -14.50 -5.95 -3.77
CA ASN A 214 -14.88 -4.57 -3.52
C ASN A 214 -16.32 -4.49 -3.04
N VAL A 215 -16.53 -3.78 -1.93
CA VAL A 215 -17.86 -3.58 -1.32
C VAL A 215 -18.30 -2.12 -1.45
N ASP A 216 -17.38 -1.17 -1.30
CA ASP A 216 -17.65 0.26 -1.47
C ASP A 216 -17.61 0.66 -2.96
N ALA A 217 -18.48 1.59 -3.35
CA ALA A 217 -18.58 2.00 -4.76
C ALA A 217 -17.31 2.68 -5.27
N ALA A 218 -16.55 3.38 -4.42
CA ALA A 218 -15.26 3.95 -4.81
C ALA A 218 -14.21 2.86 -5.04
N ALA A 219 -14.21 1.81 -4.21
CA ALA A 219 -13.33 0.65 -4.40
C ALA A 219 -13.69 -0.15 -5.67
N LYS A 220 -14.97 -0.17 -6.04
CA LYS A 220 -15.46 -0.80 -7.28
C LYS A 220 -15.10 -0.01 -8.54
N ALA A 221 -14.74 1.26 -8.47
CA ALA A 221 -14.48 2.05 -9.68
C ALA A 221 -13.28 1.49 -10.47
N ASP A 222 -13.46 1.26 -11.77
CA ASP A 222 -12.45 0.70 -12.69
C ASP A 222 -12.35 1.53 -13.99
N GLY A 223 -12.46 2.86 -13.85
CA GLY A 223 -12.48 3.85 -14.94
C GLY A 223 -13.85 4.51 -15.10
N PRO A 224 -13.99 5.52 -15.99
CA PRO A 224 -15.24 6.24 -16.19
C PRO A 224 -16.40 5.31 -16.56
N GLY A 225 -17.42 5.28 -15.69
CA GLY A 225 -18.63 4.47 -15.88
C GLY A 225 -18.44 2.95 -15.72
N ARG A 226 -17.22 2.47 -15.43
CA ARG A 226 -16.93 1.04 -15.24
C ARG A 226 -16.78 0.72 -13.76
N THR A 227 -17.39 -0.39 -13.36
CA THR A 227 -17.27 -0.93 -12.01
C THR A 227 -16.81 -2.38 -12.05
N ARG A 228 -16.09 -2.79 -11.02
CA ARG A 228 -15.55 -4.13 -10.88
C ARG A 228 -15.59 -4.55 -9.42
N ASP A 229 -16.44 -5.54 -9.16
CA ASP A 229 -16.59 -6.11 -7.82
C ASP A 229 -15.38 -6.95 -7.40
N PHE A 230 -14.68 -7.55 -8.36
CA PHE A 230 -13.55 -8.42 -8.08
C PHE A 230 -12.38 -8.14 -9.01
N VAL A 231 -11.22 -7.83 -8.41
CA VAL A 231 -9.97 -7.58 -9.12
C VAL A 231 -8.90 -8.57 -8.69
N VAL A 232 -8.01 -8.92 -9.63
CA VAL A 232 -6.83 -9.75 -9.39
C VAL A 232 -5.65 -9.08 -10.05
N TRP A 233 -4.50 -9.06 -9.39
CA TRP A 233 -3.26 -8.55 -9.97
C TRP A 233 -2.06 -9.31 -9.45
N LEU A 234 -1.01 -9.30 -10.27
CA LEU A 234 0.30 -9.83 -9.90
C LEU A 234 1.22 -8.70 -9.47
N TRP A 235 2.12 -9.00 -8.56
CA TRP A 235 3.17 -8.09 -8.14
C TRP A 235 4.49 -8.84 -7.98
N SER A 236 5.58 -8.11 -8.17
CA SER A 236 6.93 -8.56 -7.86
C SER A 236 7.70 -7.42 -7.21
N GLY A 237 8.74 -7.75 -6.47
CA GLY A 237 9.55 -6.78 -5.77
C GLY A 237 10.95 -7.29 -5.45
N VAL A 238 11.85 -6.33 -5.35
CA VAL A 238 13.23 -6.56 -4.92
C VAL A 238 13.54 -5.56 -3.81
N THR A 239 14.03 -6.10 -2.70
CA THR A 239 14.53 -5.34 -1.57
C THR A 239 16.01 -5.61 -1.42
N ILE A 240 16.82 -4.54 -1.41
CA ILE A 240 18.25 -4.59 -1.15
C ILE A 240 18.51 -3.83 0.15
N VAL A 241 19.14 -4.49 1.11
CA VAL A 241 19.51 -3.91 2.39
C VAL A 241 21.00 -3.59 2.37
N LEU A 242 21.33 -2.31 2.53
CA LEU A 242 22.69 -1.82 2.62
C LEU A 242 23.01 -1.47 4.08
N GLY A 243 24.05 -2.09 4.65
CA GLY A 243 24.47 -1.86 6.04
C GLY A 243 24.47 -3.13 6.90
N ARG A 244 25.10 -3.04 8.09
CA ARG A 244 25.13 -4.14 9.07
C ARG A 244 23.78 -4.24 9.79
N ASN A 245 23.08 -5.35 9.61
CA ASN A 245 22.11 -5.80 10.59
C ASN A 245 22.89 -6.39 11.77
N GLU A 246 22.96 -5.72 12.91
CA GLU A 246 23.48 -6.31 14.16
C GLU A 246 22.49 -7.35 14.74
N ARG A 247 22.06 -8.30 13.91
CA ARG A 247 21.53 -9.59 14.39
C ARG A 247 22.69 -10.56 14.38
N GLY A 248 23.56 -10.39 15.36
CA GLY A 248 24.78 -11.17 15.52
C GLY A 248 25.18 -11.19 16.98
N GLN A 249 24.34 -11.81 17.80
CA GLN A 249 24.68 -12.59 18.99
C GLN A 249 23.42 -13.34 19.46
#